data_AF-A0A7Y2JTJ2-F1
#
_entry.id   AF-A0A7Y2JTJ2-F1
#
_cell.length_a   1.000
_cell.length_b   1.000
_cell.length_c   1.000
_cell.angle_alpha   90.00
_cell.angle_beta   90.00
_cell.angle_gamma   90.00
#
_symmetry.space_group_name_H-M   'P 1'
#
loop_
_entity.id
_entity.type
_entity.pdbx_description
1 polymer ?
#
loop_
_entity_poly.entity_id
_entity_poly.type
_entity_poly.pdbx_seq_one_letter_code
_entity_poly.pdbx_strand_id
1 'polypeptide(L)'
;MLGRDPTMTELGIFSALWSEHCSYKHSKTALKTLPTSGSRVLQGPGENAGVLALPDGWAVAFKIESHNHPSAVEPYQGAATGVGGILRDVFTMGARPIAVLNSLRFGPLEDPRNRYLFAGVVRGVGDYGNCVGIPTLGGEVAFDATYMGNP
;
A
#
# COMPACT_ATOMS: atom_id res chain seq x y z
N MET A 1 21.29 -22.18 -9.10
CA MET A 1 19.83 -22.39 -8.96
C MET A 1 19.58 -23.88 -8.89
N LEU A 2 19.00 -24.34 -7.77
CA LEU A 2 18.57 -25.70 -7.35
C LEU A 2 19.38 -26.97 -7.71
N GLY A 3 20.10 -27.04 -8.84
CA GLY A 3 20.84 -28.23 -9.27
C GLY A 3 19.93 -29.41 -9.69
N ARG A 4 18.62 -29.20 -9.72
CA ARG A 4 17.58 -30.15 -10.11
C ARG A 4 16.33 -29.40 -10.58
N ASP A 5 15.40 -30.13 -11.17
CA ASP A 5 14.08 -29.58 -11.50
C ASP A 5 13.29 -29.24 -10.22
N PRO A 6 12.59 -28.08 -10.20
CA PRO A 6 11.74 -27.72 -9.08
C PRO A 6 10.50 -28.62 -9.04
N THR A 7 10.06 -28.95 -7.83
CA THR A 7 8.72 -29.52 -7.61
C THR A 7 7.63 -28.49 -7.92
N MET A 8 6.39 -28.93 -8.11
CA MET A 8 5.27 -28.01 -8.38
C MET A 8 5.10 -26.94 -7.29
N THR A 9 5.28 -27.32 -6.02
CA THR A 9 5.22 -26.39 -4.89
C THR A 9 6.33 -25.34 -4.96
N GLU A 10 7.57 -25.77 -5.22
CA GLU A 10 8.70 -24.84 -5.38
C GLU A 10 8.47 -23.91 -6.56
N LEU A 11 7.99 -24.42 -7.69
CA LEU A 11 7.66 -23.61 -8.86
C LEU A 11 6.61 -22.54 -8.54
N GLY A 12 5.57 -22.90 -7.77
CA GLY A 12 4.57 -21.95 -7.29
C GLY A 12 5.17 -20.85 -6.39
N ILE A 13 6.06 -21.22 -5.47
CA ILE A 13 6.78 -20.27 -4.61
C ILE A 13 7.65 -19.33 -5.45
N PHE A 14 8.44 -19.86 -6.40
CA PHE A 14 9.25 -19.03 -7.29
C PHE A 14 8.39 -18.10 -8.13
N SER A 15 7.26 -18.58 -8.66
CA SER A 15 6.32 -17.77 -9.44
C SER A 15 5.81 -16.56 -8.65
N ALA A 16 5.40 -16.76 -7.40
CA ALA A 16 4.91 -15.69 -6.54
C ALA A 16 6.04 -14.73 -6.10
N LEU A 17 7.16 -15.25 -5.60
CA LEU A 17 8.25 -14.44 -5.05
C LEU A 17 9.03 -13.67 -6.11
N TRP A 18 9.10 -14.19 -7.34
CA TRP A 18 9.72 -13.49 -8.47
C TRP A 18 8.72 -12.70 -9.32
N SER A 19 7.47 -12.54 -8.91
CA SER A 19 6.55 -11.57 -9.53
C SER A 19 7.09 -10.14 -9.37
N GLU A 20 6.69 -9.21 -10.24
CA GLU A 20 7.12 -7.80 -10.11
C GLU A 20 6.69 -7.21 -8.77
N HIS A 21 5.49 -7.56 -8.31
CA HIS A 21 4.93 -7.12 -7.04
C HIS A 21 5.81 -7.45 -5.83
N CYS A 22 6.45 -8.63 -5.82
CA CYS A 22 7.30 -9.06 -4.71
C CYS A 22 8.78 -8.67 -4.89
N SER A 23 9.27 -8.69 -6.13
CA SER A 23 10.72 -8.63 -6.39
C SER A 23 11.22 -7.30 -6.96
N TYR A 24 10.32 -6.42 -7.41
CA TYR A 24 10.66 -5.08 -7.90
C TYR A 24 11.74 -5.10 -8.99
N LYS A 25 11.73 -6.10 -9.88
CA LYS A 25 12.85 -6.38 -10.81
C LYS A 25 13.17 -5.20 -11.70
N HIS A 26 12.16 -4.45 -12.12
CA HIS A 26 12.34 -3.32 -13.01
C HIS A 26 12.62 -2.02 -12.24
N SER A 27 11.97 -1.84 -11.08
CA SER A 27 12.02 -0.59 -10.32
C SER A 27 13.20 -0.51 -9.34
N LYS A 28 13.71 -1.65 -8.84
CA LYS A 28 14.77 -1.69 -7.81
C LYS A 28 16.02 -0.91 -8.20
N THR A 29 16.43 -0.95 -9.46
CA THR A 29 17.61 -0.22 -9.95
C THR A 29 17.41 1.29 -9.87
N ALA A 30 16.23 1.79 -10.25
CA ALA A 30 15.91 3.20 -10.16
C ALA A 30 15.77 3.65 -8.70
N LEU A 31 15.08 2.87 -7.86
CA LEU A 31 14.84 3.22 -6.46
C LEU A 31 16.14 3.34 -5.63
N LYS A 32 17.20 2.61 -5.98
CA LYS A 32 18.51 2.72 -5.33
C LYS A 32 19.18 4.09 -5.48
N THR A 33 18.73 4.91 -6.42
CA THR A 33 19.27 6.26 -6.64
C THR A 33 18.71 7.29 -5.65
N LEU A 34 17.62 6.96 -4.95
CA LEU A 34 16.98 7.88 -4.01
C LEU A 34 17.83 8.04 -2.74
N PRO A 35 17.91 9.26 -2.16
CA PRO A 35 18.60 9.46 -0.89
C PRO A 35 17.82 8.80 0.25
N THR A 36 18.51 8.02 1.08
CA THR A 36 17.90 7.24 2.18
C THR A 36 18.47 7.57 3.55
N SER A 37 19.48 8.44 3.63
CA SER A 37 20.10 8.84 4.88
C SER A 37 19.64 10.23 5.32
N GLY A 38 19.61 10.44 6.65
CA GLY A 38 19.27 11.72 7.24
C GLY A 38 19.39 11.66 8.77
N SER A 39 19.62 12.80 9.42
CA SER A 39 19.88 12.86 10.86
C SER A 39 18.72 12.37 11.75
N ARG A 40 17.50 12.35 11.21
CA ARG A 40 16.29 11.85 11.89
C ARG A 40 15.86 10.47 11.42
N VAL A 41 16.57 9.84 10.49
CA VAL A 41 16.21 8.50 9.99
C VAL A 41 16.65 7.47 11.01
N LEU A 42 15.69 6.83 11.67
CA LEU A 42 15.94 5.68 12.56
C LEU A 42 15.91 4.37 11.78
N GLN A 43 15.00 4.26 10.80
CA GLN A 43 14.89 3.11 9.90
C GLN A 43 14.56 3.58 8.48
N GLY A 44 15.43 3.26 7.53
CA GLY A 44 15.22 3.50 6.09
C GLY A 44 14.60 2.28 5.37
N PRO A 45 14.64 2.25 4.02
CA PRO A 45 14.14 1.12 3.24
C PRO A 45 14.82 -0.20 3.61
N GLY A 46 14.03 -1.26 3.79
CA GLY A 46 14.52 -2.61 4.11
C GLY A 46 13.58 -3.39 5.03
N GLU A 47 12.86 -2.67 5.89
CA GLU A 47 11.85 -3.22 6.81
C GLU A 47 10.43 -2.90 6.33
N ASN A 48 9.43 -3.36 7.09
CA ASN A 48 8.01 -3.18 6.75
C ASN A 48 7.55 -1.73 6.75
N ALA A 49 8.22 -0.79 7.42
CA ALA A 49 7.95 0.64 7.30
C ALA A 49 9.19 1.49 7.60
N GLY A 50 9.18 2.75 7.15
CA GLY A 50 10.20 3.74 7.50
C GLY A 50 9.93 4.35 8.87
N VAL A 51 10.98 4.69 9.62
CA VAL A 51 10.87 5.28 10.96
C VAL A 51 11.73 6.54 11.06
N LEU A 52 11.11 7.62 11.54
CA LEU A 52 11.78 8.88 11.83
C LEU A 52 11.74 9.21 13.33
N ALA A 53 12.82 9.78 13.84
CA ALA A 53 12.90 10.34 15.18
C ALA A 53 12.09 11.65 15.26
N LEU A 54 11.35 11.77 16.37
CA LEU A 54 10.65 12.98 16.79
C LEU A 54 11.27 13.49 18.11
N PRO A 55 10.96 14.73 18.55
CA PRO A 55 11.39 15.23 19.86
C PRO A 55 10.94 14.35 21.04
N ASP A 56 11.53 14.58 22.21
CA ASP A 56 11.15 13.94 23.48
C ASP A 56 11.22 12.41 23.50
N GLY A 57 12.10 11.83 22.66
CA GLY A 57 12.30 10.40 22.57
C GLY A 57 11.24 9.64 21.77
N TRP A 58 10.32 10.34 21.10
CA TRP A 58 9.31 9.74 20.25
C TRP A 58 9.86 9.33 18.88
N ALA A 59 9.15 8.42 18.22
CA ALA A 59 9.39 8.05 16.84
C ALA A 59 8.05 7.88 16.10
N VAL A 60 8.08 8.07 14.78
CA VAL A 60 6.93 7.84 13.91
C VAL A 60 7.29 6.81 12.84
N ALA A 61 6.49 5.75 12.75
CA ALA A 61 6.55 4.76 11.68
C ALA A 61 5.49 5.09 10.63
N PHE A 62 5.87 5.05 9.35
CA PHE A 62 4.95 5.28 8.24
C PHE A 62 5.40 4.53 6.98
N LYS A 63 4.40 4.18 6.17
CA LYS A 63 4.58 3.60 4.84
C LYS A 63 3.35 3.96 4.00
N ILE A 64 3.48 3.81 2.69
CA ILE A 64 2.38 3.86 1.76
C ILE A 64 2.33 2.55 0.97
N GLU A 65 1.12 2.05 0.71
CA GLU A 65 0.87 0.87 -0.11
C GLU A 65 -0.21 1.16 -1.14
N SER A 66 -0.29 0.30 -2.16
CA SER A 66 -1.28 0.39 -3.24
C SER A 66 -2.08 -0.90 -3.34
N HIS A 67 -3.39 -0.80 -3.59
CA HIS A 67 -4.25 -1.97 -3.79
C HIS A 67 -5.14 -1.83 -5.04
N ASN A 68 -4.54 -1.36 -6.12
CA ASN A 68 -5.21 -0.91 -7.34
C ASN A 68 -6.00 -2.03 -8.04
N HIS A 69 -5.32 -3.12 -8.42
CA HIS A 69 -5.96 -4.18 -9.19
C HIS A 69 -7.12 -4.87 -8.43
N PRO A 70 -6.98 -5.22 -7.14
CA PRO A 70 -8.11 -5.73 -6.36
C PRO A 70 -9.25 -4.72 -6.24
N SER A 71 -8.95 -3.43 -6.00
CA SER A 71 -9.97 -2.37 -5.91
C SER A 71 -10.68 -2.11 -7.24
N ALA A 72 -10.02 -2.32 -8.37
CA ALA A 72 -10.63 -2.25 -9.69
C ALA A 72 -11.65 -3.39 -9.87
N VAL A 73 -11.34 -4.60 -9.39
CA VAL A 73 -12.23 -5.77 -9.50
C VAL A 73 -13.40 -5.67 -8.52
N GLU A 74 -13.10 -5.44 -7.24
CA GLU A 74 -14.09 -5.30 -6.17
C GLU A 74 -13.66 -4.16 -5.23
N PRO A 75 -14.28 -2.98 -5.34
CA PRO A 75 -13.78 -1.76 -4.70
C PRO A 75 -13.87 -1.76 -3.18
N TYR A 76 -14.85 -2.45 -2.58
CA TYR A 76 -15.04 -2.41 -1.14
C TYR A 76 -13.95 -3.19 -0.40
N GLN A 77 -13.84 -4.50 -0.69
CA GLN A 77 -12.83 -5.37 -0.08
C GLN A 77 -11.44 -4.98 -0.55
N GLY A 78 -11.27 -4.65 -1.83
CA GLY A 78 -9.98 -4.18 -2.35
C GLY A 78 -9.45 -2.96 -1.60
N ALA A 79 -10.30 -2.02 -1.20
CA ALA A 79 -9.87 -0.91 -0.35
C ALA A 79 -9.67 -1.32 1.11
N ALA A 80 -10.61 -2.07 1.68
CA ALA A 80 -10.59 -2.48 3.07
C ALA A 80 -9.35 -3.33 3.41
N THR A 81 -8.99 -4.29 2.56
CA THR A 81 -7.77 -5.11 2.73
C THR A 81 -6.50 -4.30 2.55
N GLY A 82 -6.55 -3.22 1.76
CA GLY A 82 -5.44 -2.27 1.61
C GLY A 82 -5.17 -1.53 2.91
N VAL A 83 -6.23 -1.02 3.57
CA VAL A 83 -6.11 -0.43 4.92
C VAL A 83 -5.58 -1.46 5.92
N GLY A 84 -6.11 -2.68 5.89
CA GLY A 84 -5.63 -3.76 6.76
C GLY A 84 -4.14 -4.10 6.56
N GLY A 85 -3.67 -4.09 5.31
CA GLY A 85 -2.26 -4.30 4.95
C GLY A 85 -1.34 -3.28 5.60
N ILE A 86 -1.58 -1.99 5.30
CA ILE A 86 -0.72 -0.91 5.79
C ILE A 86 -0.73 -0.79 7.33
N LEU A 87 -1.87 -1.07 7.98
CA LEU A 87 -1.94 -1.07 9.44
C LEU A 87 -1.06 -2.18 10.04
N ARG A 88 -0.98 -3.35 9.40
CA ARG A 88 -0.11 -4.45 9.87
C ARG A 88 1.36 -4.10 9.70
N ASP A 89 1.75 -3.45 8.61
CA ASP A 89 3.15 -3.03 8.42
C ASP A 89 3.62 -2.13 9.55
N VAL A 90 2.85 -1.07 9.86
CA VAL A 90 3.15 -0.15 10.96
C VAL A 90 3.16 -0.90 12.31
N PHE A 91 2.17 -1.76 12.54
CA PHE A 91 2.09 -2.56 13.76
C PHE A 91 3.32 -3.46 13.96
N THR A 92 3.82 -4.11 12.91
CA THR A 92 5.01 -4.98 13.00
C THR A 92 6.30 -4.24 13.31
N MET A 93 6.33 -2.92 13.15
CA MET A 93 7.44 -2.08 13.62
C MET A 93 7.40 -1.82 15.14
N GLY A 94 6.39 -2.35 15.85
CA GLY A 94 6.14 -2.04 17.27
C GLY A 94 5.47 -0.69 17.50
N ALA A 95 5.02 -0.02 16.43
CA ALA A 95 4.31 1.26 16.52
C ALA A 95 2.80 1.04 16.59
N ARG A 96 2.10 1.84 17.41
CA ARG A 96 0.64 1.87 17.41
C ARG A 96 0.16 2.72 16.23
N PRO A 97 -0.65 2.18 15.29
CA PRO A 97 -1.28 3.02 14.28
C PRO A 97 -2.15 4.09 14.94
N ILE A 98 -2.08 5.32 14.44
CA ILE A 98 -2.85 6.47 14.97
C ILE A 98 -3.65 7.20 13.90
N ALA A 99 -3.32 6.98 12.63
CA ALA A 99 -3.95 7.65 11.50
C ALA A 99 -3.73 6.85 10.21
N VAL A 100 -4.67 6.98 9.29
CA VAL A 100 -4.55 6.55 7.89
C VAL A 100 -4.75 7.77 6.98
N LEU A 101 -4.09 7.76 5.82
CA LEU A 101 -4.36 8.69 4.72
C LEU A 101 -4.66 7.90 3.45
N ASN A 102 -5.49 8.45 2.57
CA ASN A 102 -5.77 7.84 1.26
C ASN A 102 -5.18 8.65 0.10
N SER A 103 -4.74 7.95 -0.94
CA SER A 103 -4.46 8.56 -2.25
C SER A 103 -5.32 7.84 -3.28
N LEU A 104 -6.33 8.54 -3.78
CA LEU A 104 -7.38 7.97 -4.63
C LEU A 104 -7.33 8.60 -6.03
N ARG A 105 -7.41 7.76 -7.06
CA ARG A 105 -7.41 8.16 -8.46
C ARG A 105 -8.51 7.39 -9.18
N PHE A 106 -9.37 8.10 -9.92
CA PHE A 106 -10.48 7.49 -10.65
C PHE A 106 -10.70 8.20 -11.98
N GLY A 107 -11.45 7.55 -12.88
CA GLY A 107 -11.95 8.22 -14.06
C GLY A 107 -13.06 9.26 -13.77
N PRO A 108 -13.52 10.00 -14.79
CA PRO A 108 -14.58 11.01 -14.65
C PRO A 108 -15.85 10.44 -14.01
N LEU A 109 -16.48 11.21 -13.13
CA LEU A 109 -17.65 10.78 -12.34
C LEU A 109 -18.95 10.73 -13.15
N GLU A 110 -18.96 11.20 -14.40
CA GLU A 110 -20.05 11.04 -15.35
C GLU A 110 -20.28 9.56 -15.68
N ASP A 111 -19.22 8.74 -15.64
CA ASP A 111 -19.30 7.29 -15.83
C ASP A 111 -19.86 6.60 -14.57
N PRO A 112 -20.97 5.83 -14.67
CA PRO A 112 -21.50 5.05 -13.56
C PRO A 112 -20.51 4.10 -12.90
N ARG A 113 -19.57 3.52 -13.67
CA ARG A 113 -18.54 2.61 -13.18
C ARG A 113 -17.57 3.31 -12.25
N ASN A 114 -17.16 4.53 -12.57
CA ASN A 114 -16.27 5.32 -11.74
C ASN A 114 -16.95 5.75 -10.44
N ARG A 115 -18.24 6.10 -10.49
CA ARG A 115 -19.03 6.36 -9.26
C ARG A 115 -19.11 5.13 -8.36
N TYR A 116 -19.33 3.94 -8.94
CA TYR A 116 -19.36 2.68 -8.19
C TYR A 116 -18.01 2.36 -7.54
N LEU A 117 -16.91 2.50 -8.30
CA LEU A 117 -15.55 2.30 -7.80
C LEU A 117 -15.24 3.26 -6.64
N PHE A 118 -15.46 4.56 -6.86
CA PHE A 118 -15.19 5.59 -5.86
C PHE A 118 -16.00 5.36 -4.58
N ALA A 119 -17.31 5.13 -4.70
CA ALA A 119 -18.18 4.88 -3.55
C ALA A 119 -17.77 3.61 -2.77
N GLY A 120 -17.44 2.52 -3.48
CA GLY A 120 -17.00 1.27 -2.87
C GLY A 120 -15.68 1.44 -2.12
N VAL A 121 -14.70 2.12 -2.73
CA VAL A 121 -13.37 2.34 -2.11
C VAL A 121 -13.48 3.23 -0.88
N VAL A 122 -14.19 4.37 -0.97
CA VAL A 122 -14.39 5.27 0.18
C VAL A 122 -15.06 4.53 1.34
N ARG A 123 -16.07 3.71 1.04
CA ARG A 123 -16.75 2.90 2.05
C ARG A 123 -15.82 1.84 2.64
N GLY A 124 -15.04 1.12 1.82
CA GLY A 124 -14.11 0.10 2.30
C GLY A 124 -13.00 0.67 3.19
N VAL A 125 -12.43 1.83 2.81
CA VAL A 125 -11.46 2.55 3.66
C VAL A 125 -12.10 2.95 4.99
N GLY A 126 -13.28 3.58 4.94
CA GLY A 126 -13.99 4.06 6.12
C GLY A 126 -14.39 2.93 7.07
N ASP A 127 -15.02 1.88 6.55
CA ASP A 127 -15.53 0.77 7.36
C ASP A 127 -14.40 0.01 8.07
N TYR A 128 -13.27 -0.24 7.39
CA TYR A 128 -12.12 -0.90 8.04
C TYR A 128 -11.48 -0.03 9.12
N GLY A 129 -11.20 1.25 8.82
CA GLY A 129 -10.63 2.20 9.78
C GLY A 129 -11.52 2.40 11.01
N ASN A 130 -12.83 2.62 10.79
CA ASN A 130 -13.82 2.78 11.85
C ASN A 130 -13.94 1.54 12.73
N CYS A 131 -13.91 0.35 12.13
CA CYS A 131 -13.98 -0.92 12.86
C CYS A 131 -12.78 -1.13 13.79
N VAL A 132 -11.57 -0.82 13.32
CA VAL A 132 -10.33 -0.97 14.10
C VAL A 132 -10.11 0.22 15.06
N GLY A 133 -10.81 1.33 14.85
CA GLY A 133 -10.69 2.55 15.67
C GLY A 133 -9.53 3.45 15.26
N ILE A 134 -9.09 3.39 14.00
CA ILE A 134 -8.03 4.26 13.46
C ILE A 134 -8.65 5.24 12.45
N PRO A 135 -8.57 6.56 12.68
CA PRO A 135 -9.20 7.53 11.81
C PRO A 135 -8.44 7.72 10.49
N THR A 136 -9.18 7.83 9.40
CA THR A 136 -8.65 8.43 8.16
C THR A 136 -8.67 9.94 8.31
N LEU A 137 -7.51 10.56 8.54
CA LEU A 137 -7.40 11.99 8.83
C LEU A 137 -7.53 12.87 7.58
N GLY A 138 -7.34 12.29 6.40
CA GLY A 138 -7.43 13.00 5.13
C GLY A 138 -6.77 12.21 4.02
N GLY A 139 -6.42 12.92 2.95
CA GLY A 139 -5.84 12.31 1.77
C GLY A 139 -5.99 13.21 0.56
N GLU A 140 -5.82 12.61 -0.61
CA GLU A 140 -6.03 13.26 -1.89
C GLU A 140 -6.92 12.40 -2.78
N VAL A 141 -7.70 13.08 -3.62
CA VAL A 141 -8.58 12.47 -4.62
C VAL A 141 -8.40 13.25 -5.92
N ALA A 142 -8.16 12.55 -7.03
CA ALA A 142 -8.15 13.16 -8.35
C ALA A 142 -8.97 12.33 -9.34
N PHE A 143 -9.60 13.03 -10.29
CA PHE A 143 -10.39 12.44 -11.36
C PHE A 143 -9.80 12.85 -12.70
N ASP A 144 -9.43 11.86 -13.52
CA ASP A 144 -8.87 12.10 -14.84
C ASP A 144 -9.16 10.91 -15.78
N ALA A 145 -9.34 11.19 -17.07
CA ALA A 145 -9.62 10.16 -18.08
C ALA A 145 -8.53 9.07 -18.16
N THR A 146 -7.28 9.39 -17.80
CA THR A 146 -6.15 8.44 -17.78
C THR A 146 -6.33 7.30 -16.78
N TYR A 147 -7.16 7.46 -15.75
CA TYR A 147 -7.44 6.43 -14.75
C TYR A 147 -8.67 5.56 -15.12
N MET A 148 -9.26 5.77 -16.31
CA MET A 148 -10.32 4.87 -16.77
C MET A 148 -9.78 3.46 -17.01
N GLY A 149 -10.48 2.46 -16.48
CA GLY A 149 -10.11 1.04 -16.57
C GLY A 149 -9.05 0.60 -15.56
N ASN A 150 -8.21 1.50 -15.06
CA ASN A 150 -7.21 1.24 -14.03
C ASN A 150 -7.23 2.37 -12.98
N PRO A 151 -8.17 2.32 -12.01
CA PRO A 151 -8.20 3.24 -10.89
C PRO A 151 -7.01 3.02 -9.93
#